data_AF-A0A954KXN8-F1
#
_entry.id   AF-A0A954KXN8-F1
#
_cell.length_a   1.000
_cell.length_b   1.000
_cell.length_c   1.000
_cell.angle_alpha   90.00
_cell.angle_beta   90.00
_cell.angle_gamma   90.00
#
_symmetry.space_group_name_H-M   'P 1'
#
loop_
_entity.id
_entity.type
_entity.pdbx_description
1 polymer ?
#
loop_
_entity_poly.entity_id
_entity_poly.type
_entity_poly.pdbx_seq_one_letter_code
_entity_poly.pdbx_strand_id
1 'polypeptide(L)'
;MPQNDTTLPRDLDFEAELTLRRLKPRLAALWNELEVAEVTRRRFEQRLEHYWNDLFHGLFALYGQRYDFFYHLEQILLSGVRGIASRPDDLQEIDEHRVNDPGWYQSQDMVGGALYVDLFSENLCNLRNHIHYFKELGLSYLHLMPLFAVRPGDNDGGYAISNYRSVDP
;
A
#
# COMPACT_ATOMS: atom_id res chain seq x y z
N MET A 1 8.97 31.42 38.83
CA MET A 1 10.04 30.48 38.45
C MET A 1 9.67 29.90 37.09
N PRO A 2 10.26 30.35 35.97
CA PRO A 2 10.06 29.66 34.70
C PRO A 2 10.86 28.36 34.73
N GLN A 3 10.19 27.22 34.54
CA GLN A 3 10.86 25.95 34.32
C GLN A 3 11.43 25.96 32.90
N ASN A 4 12.76 25.94 32.81
CA ASN A 4 13.48 25.71 31.57
C ASN A 4 13.25 24.24 31.15
N ASP A 5 12.25 24.01 30.31
CA ASP A 5 12.09 22.72 29.63
C ASP A 5 13.16 22.64 28.52
N THR A 6 14.33 22.13 28.92
CA THR A 6 15.50 21.99 28.05
C THR A 6 15.53 20.55 27.53
N THR A 7 14.46 20.11 26.86
CA THR A 7 14.55 18.91 26.01
C THR A 7 15.33 19.31 24.77
N LEU A 8 16.57 18.84 24.67
CA LEU A 8 17.31 18.82 23.40
C LEU A 8 16.37 18.35 22.28
N PRO A 9 16.40 18.97 21.08
CA PRO A 9 15.59 18.50 19.96
C PRO A 9 15.92 17.01 19.76
N ARG A 10 14.90 16.15 19.88
CA ARG A 10 15.07 14.73 19.60
C ARG A 10 15.52 14.62 18.15
N ASP A 11 16.72 14.10 17.93
CA ASP A 11 17.19 13.77 16.59
C ASP A 11 16.36 12.58 16.10
N LEU A 12 15.29 12.89 15.37
CA LEU A 12 14.35 11.89 14.89
C LEU A 12 14.98 10.98 13.83
N ASP A 13 15.97 11.46 13.08
CA ASP A 13 16.71 10.64 12.12
C ASP A 13 17.53 9.57 12.86
N PHE A 14 18.19 9.94 13.95
CA PHE A 14 18.89 8.98 14.81
C PHE A 14 17.95 7.94 15.41
N GLU A 15 16.79 8.36 15.94
CA GLU A 15 15.80 7.45 16.52
C GLU A 15 15.17 6.54 15.45
N ALA A 16 14.96 7.06 14.24
CA ALA A 16 14.52 6.28 13.09
C ALA A 16 15.54 5.18 12.78
N GLU A 17 16.82 5.52 12.61
CA GLU A 17 17.87 4.55 12.29
C GLU A 17 18.01 3.47 13.38
N LEU A 18 18.02 3.90 14.65
CA LEU A 18 18.09 3.00 15.80
C LEU A 18 16.88 2.04 15.83
N THR A 19 15.69 2.56 15.54
CA THR A 19 14.46 1.76 15.49
C THR A 19 14.52 0.73 14.37
N LEU A 20 14.92 1.11 13.15
CA LEU A 20 15.06 0.17 12.04
C LEU A 20 16.05 -0.94 12.38
N ARG A 21 17.21 -0.57 12.94
CA ARG A 21 18.24 -1.53 13.36
C ARG A 21 17.71 -2.55 14.37
N ARG A 22 16.85 -2.12 15.31
CA ARG A 22 16.19 -3.00 16.29
C ARG A 22 15.12 -3.90 15.67
N LEU A 23 14.47 -3.47 14.59
CA LEU A 23 13.45 -4.24 13.89
C LEU A 23 14.05 -5.22 12.85
N LYS A 24 15.25 -4.96 12.31
CA LYS A 24 15.92 -5.83 11.32
C LYS A 24 15.93 -7.33 11.70
N PRO A 25 16.23 -7.75 12.94
CA PRO A 25 16.18 -9.16 13.33
C PRO A 25 14.79 -9.80 13.19
N ARG A 26 13.72 -9.05 13.42
CA ARG A 26 12.33 -9.53 13.27
C ARG A 26 11.96 -9.73 11.82
N LEU A 27 12.39 -8.81 10.96
CA LEU A 27 12.22 -8.96 9.50
C LEU A 27 13.03 -10.16 9.00
N ALA A 28 14.28 -10.32 9.45
CA ALA A 28 15.13 -11.45 9.07
C ALA A 28 14.53 -12.80 9.46
N ALA A 29 13.94 -12.91 10.66
CA ALA A 29 13.24 -14.12 11.09
C ALA A 29 12.07 -14.46 10.16
N LEU A 30 11.26 -13.46 9.80
CA LEU A 30 10.12 -13.64 8.90
C LEU A 30 10.56 -13.97 7.45
N TRP A 31 11.65 -13.37 6.96
CA TRP A 31 12.20 -13.71 5.65
C TRP A 31 12.63 -15.18 5.56
N ASN A 32 13.26 -15.69 6.61
CA ASN A 32 13.67 -17.09 6.67
C ASN A 32 12.46 -18.03 6.77
N GLU A 33 11.40 -17.63 7.48
CA GLU A 33 10.15 -18.40 7.59
C GLU A 33 9.41 -18.51 6.25
N LEU A 34 9.37 -17.43 5.47
CA LEU A 34 8.60 -17.35 4.23
C LEU A 34 9.37 -17.88 3.00
N GLU A 35 10.64 -18.27 3.14
CA GLU A 35 11.50 -18.80 2.07
C GLU A 35 11.51 -17.93 0.79
N VAL A 36 11.47 -16.61 0.94
CA VAL A 36 11.39 -15.66 -0.17
C VAL A 36 12.72 -15.57 -0.92
N ALA A 37 12.67 -15.44 -2.25
CA ALA A 37 13.85 -15.24 -3.08
C ALA A 37 14.68 -14.03 -2.63
N GLU A 38 16.00 -14.20 -2.59
CA GLU A 38 16.96 -13.18 -2.14
C GLU A 38 16.84 -11.87 -2.94
N VAL A 39 16.49 -11.94 -4.22
CA VAL A 39 16.27 -10.76 -5.07
C VAL A 39 15.09 -9.92 -4.57
N THR A 40 13.95 -10.56 -4.27
CA THR A 40 12.75 -9.89 -3.75
C THR A 40 13.01 -9.30 -2.37
N ARG A 41 13.69 -10.05 -1.49
CA ARG A 41 14.13 -9.57 -0.18
C ARG A 41 14.99 -8.30 -0.30
N ARG A 42 16.05 -8.35 -1.12
CA ARG A 42 16.96 -7.21 -1.32
C ARG A 42 16.23 -5.97 -1.85
N ARG A 43 15.32 -6.14 -2.81
CA ARG A 43 14.50 -5.05 -3.34
C ARG A 43 13.63 -4.40 -2.27
N PHE A 44 13.00 -5.20 -1.41
CA PHE A 44 12.23 -4.67 -0.29
C PHE A 44 13.12 -3.92 0.70
N GLU A 45 14.26 -4.50 1.09
CA GLU A 45 15.20 -3.87 2.03
C GLU A 45 15.72 -2.53 1.51
N GLN A 46 16.08 -2.44 0.21
CA GLN A 46 16.49 -1.19 -0.42
C GLN A 46 15.39 -0.12 -0.41
N ARG A 47 14.15 -0.51 -0.74
CA ARG A 47 12.99 0.41 -0.70
C ARG A 47 12.71 0.84 0.73
N LEU A 48 12.76 -0.08 1.68
CA LEU A 48 12.56 0.23 3.09
C LEU A 48 13.60 1.25 3.55
N GLU A 49 14.89 1.03 3.28
CA GLU A 49 15.95 1.97 3.65
C GLU A 49 15.77 3.35 3.01
N HIS A 50 15.35 3.42 1.74
CA HIS A 50 15.10 4.68 1.05
C HIS A 50 13.92 5.47 1.63
N TYR A 51 12.80 4.81 1.94
CA TYR A 51 11.57 5.46 2.42
C TYR A 51 11.41 5.46 3.95
N TRP A 52 12.40 4.92 4.69
CA TRP A 52 12.25 4.67 6.12
C TRP A 52 12.03 5.95 6.93
N ASN A 53 12.84 6.98 6.68
CA ASN A 53 12.75 8.22 7.46
C ASN A 53 11.40 8.90 7.27
N ASP A 54 10.89 8.97 6.03
CA ASP A 54 9.57 9.55 5.74
C ASP A 54 8.44 8.75 6.43
N LEU A 55 8.49 7.42 6.35
CA LEU A 55 7.53 6.54 7.00
C LEU A 55 7.57 6.71 8.53
N PHE A 56 8.77 6.65 9.12
CA PHE A 56 8.95 6.77 10.56
C PHE A 56 8.52 8.14 11.07
N HIS A 57 8.95 9.23 10.42
CA HIS A 57 8.57 10.59 10.80
C HIS A 57 7.07 10.81 10.71
N GLY A 58 6.43 10.38 9.62
CA GLY A 58 4.99 10.52 9.44
C GLY A 58 4.21 9.78 10.53
N LEU A 59 4.59 8.53 10.83
CA LEU A 59 3.93 7.74 11.87
C LEU A 59 4.24 8.26 13.28
N PHE A 60 5.49 8.68 13.54
CA PHE A 60 5.90 9.19 14.84
C PHE A 60 5.24 10.54 15.16
N ALA A 61 5.08 11.42 14.16
CA ALA A 61 4.38 12.69 14.33
C ALA A 61 2.92 12.50 14.77
N LEU A 62 2.24 11.48 14.25
CA LEU A 62 0.84 11.19 14.57
C LEU A 62 0.68 10.36 15.85
N TYR A 63 1.57 9.39 16.08
CA TYR A 63 1.35 8.32 17.07
C TYR A 63 2.51 8.11 18.04
N GLY A 64 3.59 8.89 17.96
CA GLY A 64 4.82 8.68 18.75
C GLY A 64 4.64 8.79 20.27
N GLN A 65 3.54 9.39 20.74
CA GLN A 65 3.18 9.46 22.16
C GLN A 65 2.33 8.26 22.64
N ARG A 66 1.90 7.38 21.74
CA ARG A 66 1.13 6.19 22.09
C ARG A 66 2.05 5.12 22.67
N TYR A 67 1.64 4.51 23.78
CA TYR A 67 2.45 3.50 24.49
C TYR A 67 2.77 2.27 23.61
N ASP A 68 1.92 1.98 22.63
CA ASP A 68 1.97 0.84 21.71
C ASP A 68 2.53 1.20 20.32
N PHE A 69 3.09 2.41 20.14
CA PHE A 69 3.60 2.89 18.86
C PHE A 69 4.56 1.89 18.17
N PHE A 70 5.59 1.45 18.89
CA PHE A 70 6.60 0.53 18.34
C PHE A 70 6.02 -0.86 18.02
N TYR A 71 5.01 -1.30 18.77
CA TYR A 71 4.31 -2.54 18.48
C TYR A 71 3.60 -2.46 17.12
N HIS A 72 2.86 -1.38 16.87
CA HIS A 72 2.18 -1.18 15.60
C HIS A 72 3.15 -0.95 14.44
N LEU A 73 4.25 -0.23 14.67
CA LEU A 73 5.30 -0.03 13.68
C LEU A 73 5.92 -1.38 13.24
N GLU A 74 6.20 -2.29 14.18
CA GLU A 74 6.65 -3.65 13.86
C GLU A 74 5.59 -4.39 13.03
N GLN A 75 4.31 -4.35 13.40
CA GLN A 75 3.24 -5.02 12.65
C GLN A 75 3.07 -4.48 11.22
N ILE A 76 3.26 -3.17 11.01
CA ILE A 76 3.24 -2.56 9.68
C ILE A 76 4.36 -3.13 8.80
N LEU A 77 5.59 -3.20 9.33
CA LEU A 77 6.71 -3.74 8.57
C LEU A 77 6.54 -5.24 8.28
N LEU A 78 6.10 -6.03 9.26
CA LEU A 78 5.83 -7.46 9.05
C LEU A 78 4.71 -7.68 8.03
N SER A 79 3.70 -6.82 8.01
CA SER A 79 2.64 -6.85 6.99
C SER A 79 3.19 -6.51 5.61
N GLY A 80 4.11 -5.54 5.52
CA GLY A 80 4.82 -5.21 4.28
C GLY A 80 5.63 -6.39 3.73
N VAL A 81 6.37 -7.08 4.59
CA VAL A 81 7.13 -8.31 4.24
C VAL A 81 6.21 -9.40 3.72
N ARG A 82 5.09 -9.69 4.41
CA ARG A 82 4.10 -10.66 3.94
C ARG A 82 3.50 -10.25 2.60
N GLY A 83 3.21 -8.97 2.42
CA GLY A 83 2.61 -8.42 1.21
C GLY A 83 3.51 -8.60 -0.02
N ILE A 84 4.81 -8.32 0.10
CA ILE A 84 5.77 -8.54 -1.00
C ILE A 84 6.06 -10.02 -1.22
N ALA A 85 6.11 -10.83 -0.15
CA ALA A 85 6.30 -12.28 -0.26
C ALA A 85 5.16 -12.97 -1.02
N SER A 86 3.92 -12.50 -0.84
CA SER A 86 2.74 -13.01 -1.56
C SER A 86 2.47 -12.29 -2.87
N ARG A 87 3.34 -11.37 -3.33
CA ARG A 87 3.10 -10.55 -4.52
C ARG A 87 3.44 -11.34 -5.79
N PRO A 88 2.49 -11.56 -6.71
CA PRO A 88 2.74 -12.19 -8.01
C PRO A 88 3.87 -11.54 -8.82
N ASP A 89 4.60 -12.33 -9.60
CA ASP A 89 5.78 -11.87 -10.36
C ASP A 89 5.44 -10.80 -11.41
N ASP A 90 4.31 -10.95 -12.11
CA ASP A 90 3.81 -9.96 -13.07
C ASP A 90 3.56 -8.59 -12.42
N LEU A 91 3.09 -8.58 -11.17
CA LEU A 91 2.92 -7.35 -10.40
C LEU A 91 4.24 -6.78 -9.86
N GLN A 92 5.28 -7.61 -9.67
CA GLN A 92 6.62 -7.13 -9.34
C GLN A 92 7.29 -6.49 -10.56
N GLU A 93 7.09 -7.03 -11.77
CA GLU A 93 7.56 -6.42 -13.02
C GLU A 93 6.97 -5.01 -13.23
N ILE A 94 5.68 -4.84 -12.94
CA ILE A 94 5.03 -3.52 -12.99
C ILE A 94 5.66 -2.55 -11.98
N ASP A 95 6.04 -3.01 -10.80
CA ASP A 95 6.72 -2.15 -9.81
C ASP A 95 8.07 -1.68 -10.35
N GLU A 96 8.84 -2.55 -10.99
CA GLU A 96 10.13 -2.19 -11.60
C GLU A 96 9.96 -1.17 -12.72
N HIS A 97 8.97 -1.36 -13.59
CA HIS A 97 8.68 -0.41 -14.65
C HIS A 97 8.35 0.97 -14.08
N ARG A 98 7.46 1.05 -13.10
CA ARG A 98 6.99 2.33 -12.53
C ARG A 98 8.04 3.05 -11.67
N VAL A 99 8.97 2.31 -11.06
CA VAL A 99 10.12 2.92 -10.37
C VAL A 99 11.07 3.58 -11.36
N ASN A 100 11.26 2.98 -12.54
CA ASN A 100 12.14 3.51 -13.58
C ASN A 100 11.46 4.58 -14.47
N ASP A 101 10.13 4.64 -14.47
CA ASP A 101 9.33 5.67 -15.14
C ASP A 101 8.38 6.34 -14.14
N PRO A 102 8.86 7.29 -13.30
CA PRO A 102 8.02 7.97 -12.32
C PRO A 102 6.97 8.91 -12.95
N GLY A 103 7.10 9.23 -14.24
CA GLY A 103 6.20 10.12 -14.98
C GLY A 103 5.09 9.40 -15.72
N TRP A 104 4.99 8.08 -15.63
CA TRP A 104 4.09 7.25 -16.45
C TRP A 104 2.63 7.75 -16.47
N TYR A 105 2.13 8.22 -15.32
CA TYR A 105 0.75 8.70 -15.16
C TYR A 105 0.50 10.11 -15.74
N GLN A 106 1.56 10.83 -16.12
CA GLN A 106 1.49 12.16 -16.74
C GLN A 106 1.50 12.10 -18.27
N SER A 107 1.65 10.90 -18.86
CA SER A 107 1.61 10.74 -20.31
C SER A 107 0.27 11.19 -20.88
N GLN A 108 0.29 11.83 -22.05
CA GLN A 108 -0.92 12.15 -22.82
C GLN A 108 -1.69 10.89 -23.26
N ASP A 109 -1.04 9.72 -23.26
CA ASP A 109 -1.66 8.43 -23.54
C ASP A 109 -2.49 7.90 -22.35
N MET A 110 -2.47 8.59 -21.19
CA MET A 110 -3.29 8.28 -20.03
C MET A 110 -4.71 8.80 -20.18
N VAL A 111 -5.63 7.91 -20.55
CA VAL A 111 -7.06 8.19 -20.68
C VAL A 111 -7.83 7.34 -19.67
N GLY A 112 -8.50 8.02 -18.74
CA GLY A 112 -9.26 7.40 -17.66
C GLY A 112 -10.75 7.24 -17.97
N GLY A 113 -11.32 6.11 -17.58
CA GLY A 113 -12.77 5.90 -17.48
C GLY A 113 -13.19 5.58 -16.05
N ALA A 114 -14.44 5.88 -15.70
CA ALA A 114 -15.03 5.52 -14.41
C ALA A 114 -16.43 4.92 -14.62
N LEU A 115 -16.74 3.80 -13.95
CA LEU A 115 -18.04 3.13 -14.10
C LEU A 115 -18.45 2.33 -12.86
N TYR A 116 -19.77 2.15 -12.73
CA TYR A 116 -20.41 1.21 -11.83
C TYR A 116 -20.56 -0.14 -12.54
N VAL A 117 -20.07 -1.23 -11.95
CA VAL A 117 -20.01 -2.55 -12.61
C VAL A 117 -21.39 -3.16 -12.79
N ASP A 118 -22.25 -2.99 -11.80
CA ASP A 118 -23.66 -3.39 -11.80
C ASP A 118 -24.45 -2.63 -12.88
N LEU A 119 -24.27 -1.31 -12.98
CA LEU A 119 -24.98 -0.49 -13.97
C LEU A 119 -24.47 -0.68 -15.40
N PHE A 120 -23.17 -0.96 -15.58
CA PHE A 120 -22.56 -1.07 -16.90
C PHE A 120 -22.62 -2.49 -17.47
N SER A 121 -22.37 -3.51 -16.64
CA SER A 121 -22.21 -4.90 -17.10
C SER A 121 -22.85 -5.94 -16.17
N GLU A 122 -23.64 -5.53 -15.18
CA GLU A 122 -24.23 -6.36 -14.13
C GLU A 122 -23.23 -6.97 -13.14
N ASN A 123 -22.11 -7.55 -13.61
CA ASN A 123 -21.10 -8.18 -12.76
C ASN A 123 -19.70 -8.16 -13.40
N LEU A 124 -18.68 -8.50 -12.60
CA LEU A 124 -17.28 -8.48 -13.03
C LEU A 124 -16.95 -9.48 -14.15
N CYS A 125 -17.66 -10.60 -14.23
CA CYS A 125 -17.45 -11.59 -15.29
C CYS A 125 -17.87 -11.02 -16.65
N ASN A 126 -19.03 -10.37 -16.70
CA ASN A 126 -19.53 -9.69 -17.89
C ASN A 126 -18.71 -8.45 -18.25
N LEU A 127 -18.16 -7.73 -17.27
CA LEU A 127 -17.27 -6.59 -17.52
C LEU A 127 -16.05 -7.00 -18.37
N ARG A 128 -15.50 -8.21 -18.15
CA ARG A 128 -14.35 -8.71 -18.93
C ARG A 128 -14.66 -8.82 -20.41
N ASN A 129 -15.91 -9.10 -20.79
CA ASN A 129 -16.32 -9.16 -22.20
C ASN A 129 -16.28 -7.78 -22.88
N HIS A 130 -16.29 -6.69 -22.10
CA HIS A 130 -16.26 -5.32 -22.60
C HIS A 130 -14.84 -4.73 -22.72
N ILE A 131 -13.80 -5.51 -22.43
CA ILE A 131 -12.39 -5.06 -22.55
C ILE A 131 -12.08 -4.57 -23.98
N HIS A 132 -12.67 -5.19 -25.00
CA HIS A 132 -12.51 -4.74 -26.39
C HIS A 132 -13.01 -3.31 -26.60
N TYR A 133 -14.21 -3.01 -26.10
CA TYR A 133 -14.80 -1.68 -26.18
C TYR A 133 -13.93 -0.62 -25.48
N PHE A 134 -13.38 -0.92 -24.31
CA PHE A 134 -12.49 0.01 -23.61
C PHE A 134 -11.20 0.28 -24.39
N LYS A 135 -10.66 -0.74 -25.07
CA LYS A 135 -9.49 -0.58 -25.94
C LYS A 135 -9.80 0.26 -27.18
N GLU A 136 -10.96 0.06 -27.81
CA GLU A 136 -11.40 0.87 -28.96
C GLU A 136 -11.62 2.34 -28.57
N LEU A 137 -12.12 2.59 -27.36
CA LEU A 137 -12.27 3.94 -26.81
C LEU A 137 -10.91 4.57 -26.44
N GLY A 138 -9.84 3.78 -26.39
CA GLY A 138 -8.49 4.25 -26.03
C GLY A 138 -8.26 4.40 -24.52
N LEU A 139 -9.07 3.75 -23.67
CA LEU A 139 -8.87 3.81 -22.22
C LEU A 139 -7.60 3.04 -21.81
N SER A 140 -6.76 3.69 -20.99
CA SER A 140 -5.56 3.11 -20.39
C SER A 140 -5.63 3.04 -18.86
N TYR A 141 -6.68 3.61 -18.27
CA TYR A 141 -7.02 3.50 -16.84
C TYR A 141 -8.53 3.35 -16.66
N LEU A 142 -8.95 2.42 -15.79
CA LEU A 142 -10.36 2.19 -15.49
C LEU A 142 -10.59 2.16 -13.98
N HIS A 143 -11.39 3.12 -13.49
CA HIS A 143 -11.83 3.18 -12.11
C HIS A 143 -13.19 2.50 -11.96
N LEU A 144 -13.22 1.38 -11.25
CA LEU A 144 -14.45 0.71 -10.89
C LEU A 144 -14.96 1.30 -9.57
N MET A 145 -16.22 1.74 -9.56
CA MET A 145 -16.92 2.15 -8.34
C MET A 145 -16.99 0.98 -7.34
N PRO A 146 -17.27 1.22 -6.04
CA PRO A 146 -17.04 0.26 -4.96
C PRO A 146 -17.56 -1.17 -5.27
N LEU A 147 -16.66 -2.15 -5.16
CA LEU A 147 -16.93 -3.56 -5.50
C LEU A 147 -17.08 -4.46 -4.27
N PHE A 148 -16.84 -3.92 -3.07
CA PHE A 148 -16.81 -4.72 -1.85
C PHE A 148 -18.21 -4.93 -1.31
N ALA A 149 -18.39 -6.01 -0.56
CA ALA A 149 -19.64 -6.31 0.10
C ALA A 149 -20.09 -5.13 0.98
N VAL A 150 -21.37 -4.78 0.85
CA VAL A 150 -21.99 -3.62 1.48
C VAL A 150 -23.07 -4.04 2.46
N ARG A 151 -23.57 -3.11 3.27
CA ARG A 151 -24.72 -3.38 4.13
C ARG A 151 -26.01 -3.43 3.29
N PRO A 152 -27.01 -4.28 3.62
CA PRO A 152 -28.31 -4.23 2.98
C PRO A 152 -29.02 -2.88 3.24
N GLY A 153 -29.74 -2.35 2.24
CA GLY A 153 -30.46 -1.07 2.34
C GLY A 153 -29.66 0.10 1.78
N ASP A 154 -29.86 1.30 2.34
CA ASP A 154 -29.08 2.49 1.97
C ASP A 154 -27.60 2.29 2.32
N ASN A 155 -26.79 2.09 1.28
CA ASN A 155 -25.36 1.81 1.39
C ASN A 155 -24.46 2.90 0.80
N ASP A 156 -25.04 4.10 0.56
CA ASP A 156 -24.37 5.26 -0.02
C ASP A 156 -23.68 4.92 -1.36
N GLY A 157 -24.39 4.23 -2.28
CA GLY A 157 -23.83 3.86 -3.58
C GLY A 157 -22.64 2.89 -3.50
N GLY A 158 -22.61 2.04 -2.47
CA GLY A 158 -21.56 1.05 -2.24
C GLY A 158 -20.39 1.53 -1.36
N TYR A 159 -20.39 2.78 -0.90
CA TYR A 159 -19.34 3.29 -0.01
C TYR A 159 -19.47 2.81 1.45
N ALA A 160 -20.64 2.30 1.86
CA ALA A 160 -20.86 1.67 3.17
C ALA A 160 -20.36 0.21 3.21
N ILE A 161 -19.04 0.03 3.14
CA ILE A 161 -18.39 -1.28 3.07
C ILE A 161 -18.59 -2.06 4.38
N SER A 162 -19.09 -3.29 4.26
CA SER A 162 -19.22 -4.24 5.37
C SER A 162 -18.01 -5.17 5.47
N ASN A 163 -17.35 -5.49 4.34
CA ASN A 163 -16.18 -6.37 4.31
C ASN A 163 -15.21 -6.05 3.14
N TYR A 164 -14.01 -5.55 3.47
CA TYR A 164 -12.94 -5.25 2.50
C TYR A 164 -12.29 -6.49 1.84
N ARG A 165 -12.63 -7.70 2.25
CA ARG A 165 -12.08 -8.97 1.71
C ARG A 165 -13.06 -9.76 0.87
N SER A 166 -14.31 -9.31 0.79
CA SER A 166 -15.36 -9.97 0.01
C SER A 166 -15.88 -9.01 -1.03
N VAL A 167 -15.96 -9.47 -2.28
CA VAL A 167 -16.63 -8.75 -3.38
C VAL A 167 -18.13 -8.89 -3.17
N ASP A 168 -18.90 -7.84 -3.48
CA ASP A 168 -20.36 -7.92 -3.52
C ASP A 168 -20.77 -8.97 -4.57
N PRO A 169 -21.48 -10.05 -4.18
CA PRO A 169 -21.73 -11.20 -5.05
C PRO A 169 -22.63 -10.89 -6.25
#